data_AF-A0A0B9H673-F1
#
_entry.id   AF-A0A0B9H673-F1
#
_cell.length_a   1.000
_cell.length_b   1.000
_cell.length_c   1.000
_cell.angle_alpha   90.00
_cell.angle_beta   90.00
_cell.angle_gamma   90.00
#
_symmetry.space_group_name_H-M   'P 1'
#
loop_
_entity.id
_entity.type
_entity.pdbx_description
1 polymer ?
#
loop_
_entity_poly.entity_id
_entity_poly.type
_entity_poly.pdbx_seq_one_letter_code
_entity_poly.pdbx_strand_id
1 'polypeptide(L)'
;MEGATMFNQPDRVVQEYVPGKEVTLIHLIANPAIDVIKALEYNSEGNAIGLITISPGEAAIIAADLATKSGAVKVEKLDIGNGSVVLKGDVSSVEYALQQVRETLALVMKFAVCPITCT
;
A
#
# COMPACT_ATOMS: atom_id res chain seq x y z
N MET A 1 53.24 13.08 -29.72
CA MET A 1 52.61 12.35 -28.61
C MET A 1 51.24 12.98 -28.43
N GLU A 2 50.21 12.33 -28.96
CA GLU A 2 48.84 12.82 -28.88
C GLU A 2 48.05 11.74 -28.13
N GLY A 3 47.73 12.05 -26.87
CA GLY A 3 47.04 11.14 -25.97
C GLY A 3 45.57 11.08 -26.34
N ALA A 4 45.16 9.99 -26.98
CA ALA A 4 43.76 9.69 -27.17
C ALA A 4 43.14 9.31 -25.83
N THR A 5 42.29 10.19 -25.28
CA THR A 5 41.40 9.86 -24.17
C THR A 5 40.43 8.77 -24.62
N MET A 6 40.58 7.56 -24.07
CA MET A 6 39.57 6.49 -24.24
C MET A 6 38.27 6.93 -23.58
N PHE A 7 37.23 7.14 -24.38
CA PHE A 7 35.86 7.23 -23.87
C PHE A 7 35.40 5.82 -23.52
N ASN A 8 35.30 5.52 -22.22
CA ASN A 8 34.68 4.28 -21.74
C ASN A 8 33.20 4.32 -22.14
N GLN A 9 32.77 3.51 -23.11
CA GLN A 9 31.36 3.43 -23.48
C GLN A 9 30.58 2.78 -22.34
N PRO A 10 29.45 3.36 -21.90
CA PRO A 10 28.66 2.77 -20.83
C PRO A 10 28.10 1.41 -21.28
N ASP A 11 28.15 0.43 -20.37
CA ASP A 11 27.59 -0.90 -20.61
C ASP A 11 26.10 -0.79 -20.98
N ARG A 12 25.73 -1.39 -22.11
CA ARG A 12 24.36 -1.40 -22.60
C ARG A 12 23.63 -2.64 -22.05
N VAL A 13 22.62 -2.40 -21.22
CA VAL A 13 21.73 -3.44 -20.69
C VAL A 13 20.32 -3.24 -21.25
N VAL A 14 19.66 -4.33 -21.66
CA VAL A 14 18.23 -4.34 -21.97
C VAL A 14 17.50 -4.82 -20.73
N GLN A 15 16.54 -4.04 -20.25
CA GLN A 15 15.75 -4.37 -19.06
C GLN A 15 14.27 -4.40 -19.43
N GLU A 16 13.65 -5.56 -19.21
CA GLU A 16 12.20 -5.71 -19.26
C GLU A 16 11.65 -5.50 -17.86
N TYR A 17 10.74 -4.51 -17.74
CA TYR A 17 10.12 -4.20 -16.47
C TYR A 17 8.85 -5.03 -16.28
N VAL A 18 8.77 -5.72 -15.15
CA VAL A 18 7.57 -6.44 -14.69
C VAL A 18 7.29 -5.99 -13.26
N PRO A 19 6.05 -5.64 -12.90
CA PRO A 19 5.74 -5.26 -11.54
C PRO A 19 5.93 -6.46 -10.60
N GLY A 20 6.65 -6.21 -9.50
CA GLY A 20 6.78 -7.19 -8.42
C GLY A 20 5.46 -7.40 -7.67
N LYS A 21 5.41 -8.44 -6.83
CA LYS A 21 4.30 -8.70 -5.91
C LYS A 21 4.71 -8.34 -4.49
N GLU A 22 4.41 -7.12 -4.09
CA GLU A 22 4.88 -6.59 -2.83
C GLU A 22 3.84 -5.67 -2.18
N VAL A 23 3.70 -5.75 -0.86
CA VAL A 23 2.98 -4.76 -0.05
C VAL A 23 4.01 -4.01 0.77
N THR A 24 4.29 -2.78 0.36
CA THR A 24 5.38 -1.94 0.88
C THR A 24 4.96 -1.13 2.11
N LEU A 25 3.65 -0.91 2.29
CA LEU A 25 3.10 -0.23 3.45
C LEU A 25 1.80 -0.91 3.90
N ILE A 26 1.71 -1.20 5.20
CA ILE A 26 0.46 -1.53 5.90
C ILE A 26 0.50 -0.78 7.24
N HIS A 27 -0.31 0.26 7.36
CA HIS A 27 -0.24 1.17 8.51
C HIS A 27 -1.62 1.50 9.07
N LEU A 28 -1.71 1.53 10.40
CA LEU A 28 -2.88 1.98 11.14
C LEU A 28 -2.61 3.36 11.76
N ILE A 29 -3.51 4.31 11.56
CA ILE A 29 -3.54 5.58 12.29
C ILE A 29 -4.78 5.56 13.18
N ALA A 30 -4.60 5.36 14.49
CA ALA A 30 -5.71 5.17 15.42
C ALA A 30 -6.53 6.44 15.62
N ASN A 31 -5.86 7.60 15.69
CA ASN A 31 -6.50 8.90 15.89
C ASN A 31 -5.89 9.95 14.95
N PRO A 32 -6.27 9.96 13.66
CA PRO A 32 -5.73 10.93 12.70
C PRO A 32 -6.11 12.36 13.08
N ALA A 33 -5.15 13.28 12.97
CA ALA A 33 -5.42 14.70 13.21
C ALA A 33 -6.49 15.22 12.24
N ILE A 34 -7.36 16.11 12.73
CA ILE A 34 -8.48 16.66 11.95
C ILE A 34 -8.01 17.28 10.63
N ASP A 35 -6.87 17.98 10.63
CA ASP A 35 -6.32 18.60 9.42
C ASP A 35 -5.89 17.56 8.37
N VAL A 36 -5.43 16.37 8.80
CA VAL A 36 -5.12 15.26 7.91
C VAL A 36 -6.40 14.69 7.30
N ILE A 37 -7.45 14.49 8.10
CA ILE A 37 -8.75 14.01 7.60
C ILE A 37 -9.33 14.98 6.56
N LYS A 38 -9.26 16.30 6.83
CA LYS A 38 -9.73 17.34 5.92
C LYS A 38 -8.94 17.37 4.61
N ALA A 39 -7.60 17.25 4.69
CA ALA A 39 -6.75 17.23 3.51
C ALA A 39 -7.00 16.01 2.60
N LEU A 40 -7.51 14.93 3.18
CA LEU A 40 -7.88 13.73 2.42
C LEU A 40 -9.30 13.81 1.82
N GLU A 41 -10.05 14.89 2.08
CA GLU A 41 -11.42 15.11 1.60
C GLU A 41 -12.41 14.02 2.06
N TYR A 42 -12.13 13.39 3.20
CA TYR A 42 -12.92 12.27 3.72
C TYR A 42 -14.09 12.72 4.59
N ASN A 43 -15.26 12.10 4.38
CA ASN A 43 -16.48 12.43 5.11
C ASN A 43 -16.55 11.65 6.42
N SER A 44 -15.88 12.11 7.48
CA SER A 44 -16.18 11.78 8.90
C SER A 44 -15.04 12.19 9.84
N GLU A 45 -15.40 12.80 10.97
CA GLU A 45 -14.50 13.01 12.11
C GLU A 45 -14.30 11.70 12.91
N GLY A 46 -13.09 11.51 13.47
CA GLY A 46 -12.89 10.63 14.63
C GLY A 46 -12.74 9.12 14.40
N ASN A 47 -12.55 8.64 13.17
CA ASN A 47 -12.33 7.22 12.88
C ASN A 47 -10.86 6.92 12.58
N ALA A 48 -10.43 5.70 12.92
CA ALA A 48 -9.11 5.20 12.57
C ALA A 48 -8.98 5.03 11.05
N ILE A 49 -7.76 5.17 10.55
CA ILE A 49 -7.43 5.04 9.13
C ILE A 49 -6.47 3.88 8.93
N GLY A 50 -6.77 3.00 7.97
CA GLY A 50 -5.85 1.99 7.47
C GLY A 50 -5.27 2.41 6.13
N LEU A 51 -3.96 2.32 5.96
CA LEU A 51 -3.24 2.65 4.72
C LEU A 51 -2.54 1.41 4.18
N ILE A 52 -2.73 1.13 2.89
CA ILE A 52 -2.06 0.04 2.19
C ILE A 52 -1.42 0.58 0.91
N THR A 53 -0.17 0.21 0.66
CA THR A 53 0.51 0.41 -0.63
C THR A 53 0.97 -0.94 -1.17
N ILE A 54 0.57 -1.27 -2.39
CA ILE A 54 0.70 -2.60 -2.98
C ILE A 54 1.08 -2.51 -4.47
N SER A 55 1.97 -3.39 -4.89
CA SER A 55 2.33 -3.63 -6.29
C SER A 55 2.05 -5.11 -6.64
N PRO A 56 1.45 -5.43 -7.78
CA PRO A 56 0.93 -4.51 -8.79
C PRO A 56 -0.34 -3.79 -8.33
N GLY A 57 -0.67 -2.65 -8.95
CA GLY A 57 -1.72 -1.76 -8.47
C GLY A 57 -3.13 -2.37 -8.49
N GLU A 58 -3.40 -3.33 -9.38
CA GLU A 58 -4.65 -4.10 -9.45
C GLU A 58 -4.89 -4.92 -8.18
N ALA A 59 -3.83 -5.31 -7.47
CA ALA A 59 -3.96 -6.02 -6.20
C ALA A 59 -4.56 -5.13 -5.09
N ALA A 60 -4.64 -3.81 -5.27
CA ALA A 60 -5.39 -2.91 -4.39
C ALA A 60 -6.89 -3.26 -4.33
N ILE A 61 -7.47 -3.74 -5.44
CA ILE A 61 -8.87 -4.20 -5.48
C ILE A 61 -9.05 -5.40 -4.54
N ILE A 62 -8.10 -6.33 -4.57
CA ILE A 62 -8.11 -7.54 -3.76
C ILE A 62 -7.94 -7.18 -2.28
N ALA A 63 -7.01 -6.27 -1.96
CA ALA A 63 -6.81 -5.79 -0.60
C ALA A 63 -8.07 -5.12 -0.03
N ALA A 64 -8.76 -4.29 -0.83
CA ALA A 64 -10.01 -3.64 -0.43
C ALA A 64 -11.15 -4.64 -0.19
N ASP A 65 -11.33 -5.62 -1.07
CA ASP A 65 -12.34 -6.68 -0.93
C ASP A 65 -12.09 -7.55 0.32
N LEU A 66 -10.83 -7.95 0.55
CA LEU A 66 -10.45 -8.70 1.76
C LEU A 66 -10.72 -7.89 3.03
N ALA A 67 -10.34 -6.62 3.06
CA ALA A 67 -10.52 -5.76 4.22
C ALA A 67 -12.01 -5.63 4.61
N THR A 68 -12.86 -5.32 3.63
CA THR A 68 -14.31 -5.13 3.85
C THR A 68 -15.05 -6.41 4.25
N LYS A 69 -14.54 -7.58 3.88
CA LYS A 69 -15.07 -8.89 4.31
C LYS A 69 -14.58 -9.32 5.68
N SER A 70 -13.49 -8.73 6.17
CA SER A 70 -12.84 -9.14 7.42
C SER A 70 -13.33 -8.36 8.63
N GLY A 71 -13.53 -7.05 8.50
CA GLY A 71 -13.91 -6.17 9.60
C GLY A 71 -15.02 -5.19 9.22
N ALA A 72 -15.57 -4.50 10.22
CA ALA A 72 -16.54 -3.42 10.01
C ALA A 72 -15.83 -2.14 9.51
N VAL A 73 -15.20 -2.23 8.34
CA VAL A 73 -14.44 -1.14 7.70
C VAL A 73 -15.09 -0.71 6.39
N LYS A 74 -14.86 0.55 6.02
CA LYS A 74 -15.24 1.12 4.72
C LYS A 74 -14.00 1.46 3.92
N VAL A 75 -14.09 1.31 2.60
CA VAL A 75 -13.05 1.79 1.67
C VAL A 75 -13.36 3.25 1.37
N GLU A 76 -12.50 4.14 1.85
CA GLU A 76 -12.62 5.58 1.60
C GLU A 76 -11.94 5.97 0.29
N LYS A 77 -10.83 5.30 -0.05
CA LYS A 77 -10.13 5.47 -1.32
C LYS A 77 -9.58 4.15 -1.84
N LEU A 78 -9.70 3.97 -3.15
CA LEU A 78 -9.06 2.90 -3.92
C LEU A 78 -8.41 3.54 -5.16
N ASP A 79 -7.10 3.39 -5.30
CA ASP A 79 -6.34 3.88 -6.44
C ASP A 79 -5.54 2.73 -7.06
N ILE A 80 -6.04 2.22 -8.19
CA ILE A 80 -5.43 1.11 -8.93
C ILE A 80 -4.17 1.56 -9.66
N GLY A 81 -4.06 2.83 -10.06
CA GLY A 81 -2.90 3.34 -10.78
C GLY A 81 -1.65 3.41 -9.90
N ASN A 82 -1.84 3.84 -8.65
CA ASN A 82 -0.75 3.91 -7.66
C ASN A 82 -0.69 2.70 -6.72
N GLY A 83 -1.69 1.81 -6.77
CA GLY A 83 -1.78 0.66 -5.86
C GLY A 83 -1.95 1.08 -4.40
N SER A 84 -2.90 1.98 -4.11
CA SER A 84 -3.17 2.44 -2.75
C SER A 84 -4.61 2.22 -2.31
N VAL A 85 -4.78 1.85 -1.04
CA VAL A 85 -6.09 1.67 -0.41
C VAL A 85 -6.10 2.44 0.91
N VAL A 86 -7.20 3.15 1.15
CA VAL A 86 -7.48 3.81 2.42
C VAL A 86 -8.77 3.25 3.02
N LEU A 87 -8.65 2.72 4.23
CA LEU A 87 -9.74 2.13 5.00
C LEU A 87 -10.13 3.07 6.15
N LYS A 88 -11.40 3.07 6.53
CA LYS A 88 -11.92 3.74 7.72
C LYS A 88 -12.74 2.78 8.58
N GLY A 89 -12.61 2.90 9.90
CA GLY A 89 -13.39 2.14 10.88
C GLY A 89 -12.98 2.49 12.31
N ASP A 90 -13.47 1.74 13.30
CA ASP A 90 -12.86 1.76 14.63
C ASP A 90 -11.46 1.12 14.59
N VAL A 91 -10.63 1.45 15.58
CA VAL A 91 -9.22 1.02 15.64
C VAL A 91 -9.08 -0.50 15.50
N SER A 92 -9.90 -1.26 16.23
CA SER A 92 -9.83 -2.72 16.25
C SER A 92 -10.31 -3.34 14.93
N SER A 93 -11.37 -2.81 14.33
CA SER A 93 -11.84 -3.26 13.01
C SER A 93 -10.80 -3.02 11.92
N VAL A 94 -10.14 -1.85 11.93
CA VAL A 94 -9.09 -1.54 10.96
C VAL A 94 -7.86 -2.43 11.18
N GLU A 95 -7.39 -2.57 12.41
CA GLU A 95 -6.26 -3.45 12.73
C GLU A 95 -6.51 -4.89 12.28
N TYR A 96 -7.69 -5.43 12.59
CA TYR A 96 -8.08 -6.78 12.18
C TYR A 96 -8.14 -6.92 10.65
N ALA A 97 -8.74 -5.95 9.95
CA ALA A 97 -8.80 -5.95 8.49
C ALA A 97 -7.40 -5.93 7.86
N LEU A 98 -6.48 -5.09 8.37
CA LEU A 98 -5.09 -5.02 7.89
C LEU A 98 -4.35 -6.36 8.12
N GLN A 99 -4.58 -7.02 9.27
CA GLN A 99 -4.01 -8.33 9.55
C GLN A 99 -4.49 -9.41 8.58
N GLN A 100 -5.79 -9.47 8.29
CA GLN A 100 -6.35 -10.44 7.35
C GLN A 100 -5.86 -10.22 5.91
N VAL A 101 -5.74 -8.95 5.48
CA VAL A 101 -5.16 -8.58 4.19
C VAL A 101 -3.71 -9.06 4.11
N ARG A 102 -2.89 -8.73 5.11
CA ARG A 102 -1.48 -9.14 5.17
C ARG A 102 -1.33 -10.66 5.09
N GLU A 103 -2.07 -11.39 5.93
CA GLU A 103 -1.98 -12.86 5.99
C GLU A 103 -2.37 -13.50 4.67
N THR A 104 -3.49 -13.06 4.07
CA THR A 104 -3.96 -13.62 2.80
C THR A 104 -2.98 -13.33 1.66
N LEU A 105 -2.51 -12.09 1.53
CA LEU A 105 -1.57 -11.71 0.48
C LEU A 105 -0.23 -12.45 0.63
N ALA A 106 0.30 -12.57 1.85
CA ALA A 106 1.56 -13.27 2.10
C ALA A 106 1.43 -14.79 1.92
N LEU A 107 0.42 -15.41 2.54
CA LEU A 107 0.34 -16.87 2.65
C LEU A 107 -0.30 -17.52 1.42
N VAL A 108 -1.37 -16.94 0.88
CA VAL A 108 -2.12 -17.49 -0.26
C VAL A 108 -1.51 -17.00 -1.55
N MET A 109 -1.35 -15.68 -1.68
CA MET A 109 -0.94 -15.07 -2.94
C MET A 109 0.57 -14.90 -3.07
N LYS A 110 1.37 -15.20 -2.03
CA LYS A 110 2.84 -15.14 -2.07
C LYS A 110 3.38 -13.75 -2.43
N PHE A 111 2.80 -12.70 -1.86
CA PHE A 111 3.38 -11.36 -1.88
C PHE A 111 4.50 -11.28 -0.83
N ALA A 112 5.54 -10.48 -1.11
CA ALA A 112 6.39 -9.96 -0.04
C ALA A 112 5.59 -8.90 0.72
N VAL A 113 5.47 -8.99 2.04
CA VAL A 113 4.60 -8.10 2.82
C VAL A 113 5.34 -7.55 4.03
N CYS A 114 5.31 -6.24 4.20
CA CYS A 114 5.88 -5.57 5.38
C CYS A 114 5.07 -5.86 6.66
N PRO A 115 5.67 -5.67 7.85
CA PRO A 115 4.92 -5.71 9.11
C PRO A 115 3.87 -4.61 9.17
N ILE A 116 2.79 -4.86 9.92
CA ILE A 116 1.83 -3.81 10.28
C ILE A 116 2.50 -2.85 11.24
N THR A 117 2.36 -1.56 10.98
CA THR A 117 2.84 -0.49 11.85
C THR A 117 1.66 0.38 12.30
N CYS A 118 1.80 1.08 13.43
CA CYS A 118 0.72 1.90 13.99
C CYS A 118 1.19 3.24 14.54
N THR A 119 0.30 4.24 14.51
CA THR A 119 0.43 5.55 15.17
C THR A 119 -0.89 5.98 15.82
#